data_AF-A0A0Z8QD69-F1
#
_entry.id   AF-A0A0Z8QD69-F1
#
_cell.length_a   1.000
_cell.length_b   1.000
_cell.length_c   1.000
_cell.angle_alpha   90.00
_cell.angle_beta   90.00
_cell.angle_gamma   90.00
#
_symmetry.space_group_name_H-M   'P 1'
#
loop_
_entity.id
_entity.type
_entity.pdbx_description
1 polymer ?
#
loop_
_entity_poly.entity_id
_entity_poly.type
_entity_poly.pdbx_seq_one_letter_code
_entity_poly.pdbx_strand_id
1 'polypeptide(L)'
;MKQYFKQFEEKLQITEEKLDILSEWHIAKGHKGAAEIAEECRKAVTSLWMEFYKLSVAYKEAEVSHKDYLENNVKYVLERVAAQDNMEKSINETLKRPRQTLFELLNTISRKTVNINQEASDEQFVYNYLLELVKKDREAVYD
;
A
#
# COMPACT_ATOMS: atom_id res chain seq x y z
N MET A 1 6.08 -0.62 8.72
CA MET A 1 4.88 -0.29 9.52
C MET A 1 4.75 -1.13 10.81
N LYS A 2 4.65 -2.47 10.75
CA LYS A 2 4.46 -3.32 11.96
C LYS A 2 5.47 -3.08 13.09
N GLN A 3 6.76 -2.97 12.78
CA GLN A 3 7.82 -2.71 13.77
C GLN A 3 7.69 -1.33 14.43
N TYR A 4 7.30 -0.31 13.66
CA TYR A 4 7.06 1.03 14.19
C TYR A 4 5.90 1.05 15.18
N PHE A 5 4.79 0.36 14.87
CA PHE A 5 3.65 0.22 15.78
C PHE A 5 4.06 -0.45 17.10
N LYS A 6 4.84 -1.54 17.04
CA LYS A 6 5.31 -2.23 18.23
C LYS A 6 6.17 -1.33 19.13
N GLN A 7 7.14 -0.62 18.53
CA GLN A 7 7.98 0.32 19.28
C GLN A 7 7.19 1.49 19.87
N PHE A 8 6.14 1.94 19.17
CA PHE A 8 5.27 3.00 19.65
C PHE A 8 4.41 2.52 20.83
N GLU A 9 3.81 1.33 20.73
CA GLU A 9 3.03 0.70 21.80
C GLU A 9 3.86 0.49 23.07
N GLU A 10 5.10 0.00 22.95
CA GLU A 10 6.04 -0.12 24.08
C GLU A 10 6.32 1.24 24.75
N LYS A 11 6.54 2.30 23.96
CA LYS A 11 6.76 3.66 24.50
C LYS A 11 5.50 4.24 25.15
N LEU A 12 4.33 3.94 24.60
CA LEU A 12 3.04 4.37 25.13
C LEU A 12 2.82 3.77 26.52
N GLN A 13 3.00 2.45 26.64
CA GLN A 13 2.85 1.74 27.92
C GLN A 13 3.77 2.33 28.99
N ILE A 14 5.05 2.55 28.66
CA ILE A 14 6.02 3.18 29.58
C ILE A 14 5.57 4.59 30.00
N THR A 15 4.92 5.34 29.11
CA THR A 15 4.44 6.69 29.40
C THR A 15 3.24 6.66 30.33
N GLU A 16 2.30 5.75 30.11
CA GLU A 16 1.14 5.55 30.99
C GLU A 16 1.57 5.09 32.39
N GLU A 17 2.49 4.12 32.48
CA GLU A 17 3.07 3.66 33.76
C GLU A 17 3.74 4.80 34.55
N LYS A 18 4.46 5.70 33.86
CA LYS A 18 5.08 6.87 34.50
C LYS A 18 4.06 7.90 34.98
N LEU A 19 2.97 8.09 34.24
CA LEU A 19 1.88 8.99 34.65
C LEU A 19 1.15 8.45 35.89
N ASP A 20 0.97 7.13 35.97
CA ASP A 20 0.40 6.48 37.16
C ASP A 20 1.29 6.70 38.40
N ILE A 21 2.60 6.42 38.29
CA ILE A 21 3.56 6.66 39.39
C ILE A 21 3.56 8.14 39.82
N LEU A 22 3.51 9.07 38.86
CA LEU A 22 3.49 10.49 39.15
C LEU A 22 2.20 10.91 39.87
N SER A 23 1.06 10.36 39.45
CA SER A 23 -0.23 10.57 40.09
C SER A 23 -0.22 10.07 41.55
N GLU A 24 0.24 8.85 41.77
CA GLU A 24 0.37 8.26 43.12
C GLU A 24 1.30 9.10 44.01
N TRP A 25 2.42 9.57 43.47
CA TRP A 25 3.35 10.44 44.19
C TRP A 25 2.70 11.77 44.60
N HIS A 26 1.93 12.39 43.69
CA HIS A 26 1.19 13.61 44.00
C HIS A 26 0.09 13.38 45.05
N ILE A 27 -0.61 12.25 45.01
CA ILE A 27 -1.59 11.86 46.03
C ILE A 27 -0.92 11.72 47.40
N ALA A 28 0.22 11.03 47.47
CA ALA A 28 0.96 10.83 48.71
C ALA A 28 1.49 12.15 49.31
N LYS A 29 1.71 13.18 48.48
CA LYS A 29 2.10 14.54 48.90
C LYS A 29 0.91 15.46 49.21
N GLY A 30 -0.33 14.99 49.04
CA GLY A 30 -1.53 15.80 49.22
C GLY A 30 -1.77 16.82 48.09
N HIS A 31 -1.06 16.70 46.97
CA HIS A 31 -1.18 17.58 45.81
C HIS A 31 -2.31 17.10 44.88
N LYS A 32 -3.57 17.18 45.35
CA LYS A 32 -4.73 16.64 44.61
C LYS A 32 -4.85 17.14 43.17
N GLY A 33 -4.68 18.46 42.95
CA GLY A 33 -4.75 19.02 41.60
C GLY A 33 -3.68 18.50 40.64
N ALA A 34 -2.48 18.20 41.14
CA ALA A 34 -1.41 17.64 40.30
C ALA A 34 -1.65 16.16 39.95
N ALA A 35 -2.28 15.40 40.85
CA ALA A 35 -2.70 14.03 40.58
C ALA A 35 -3.84 13.97 39.55
N GLU A 36 -4.81 14.89 39.65
CA GLU A 36 -5.90 15.02 38.68
C GLU A 36 -5.36 15.32 37.27
N ILE A 37 -4.40 16.25 37.16
CA ILE A 37 -3.74 16.55 35.87
C ILE A 37 -3.02 15.31 35.31
N ALA A 38 -2.30 14.55 36.15
CA ALA A 38 -1.60 13.34 35.69
C ALA A 38 -2.58 12.29 35.14
N GLU A 39 -3.72 12.09 35.82
CA GLU A 39 -4.77 11.17 35.39
C GLU A 39 -5.48 11.65 34.10
N GLU A 40 -5.71 12.96 33.95
CA GLU A 40 -6.23 13.54 32.70
C GLU A 40 -5.26 13.34 31.54
N CYS A 41 -3.96 13.55 31.75
CA CYS A 41 -2.94 13.27 30.75
C CYS A 41 -2.95 11.79 30.33
N ARG A 42 -3.06 10.87 31.28
CA ARG A 42 -3.14 9.43 31.00
C ARG A 42 -4.33 9.10 30.12
N LYS A 43 -5.53 9.56 30.49
CA LYS A 43 -6.75 9.36 29.70
C LYS A 43 -6.64 9.95 28.30
N ALA A 44 -6.07 11.15 28.17
CA ALA A 44 -5.88 11.79 26.87
C ALA A 44 -4.94 10.98 25.97
N VAL A 45 -3.84 10.48 26.52
CA VAL A 45 -2.87 9.63 25.82
C VAL A 45 -3.50 8.32 25.35
N THR A 46 -4.22 7.62 26.23
CA THR A 46 -4.95 6.39 25.87
C THR A 46 -5.99 6.66 24.77
N SER A 47 -6.73 7.77 24.86
CA SER A 47 -7.73 8.14 23.85
C SER A 47 -7.09 8.43 22.49
N LEU A 48 -5.99 9.17 22.46
CA LEU A 48 -5.27 9.47 21.22
C LEU A 48 -4.74 8.20 20.56
N TRP A 49 -4.28 7.23 21.36
CA TRP A 49 -3.84 5.94 20.83
C TRP A 49 -4.97 5.16 20.18
N MET A 50 -6.16 5.10 20.81
CA MET A 50 -7.32 4.43 20.22
C MET A 50 -7.72 5.04 18.87
N GLU A 51 -7.72 6.38 18.77
CA GLU A 51 -8.01 7.07 17.51
C GLU A 51 -6.95 6.81 16.44
N PHE A 52 -5.66 6.83 16.81
CA PHE A 52 -4.58 6.47 15.89
C PHE A 52 -4.68 5.01 15.41
N TYR A 53 -5.05 4.09 16.30
CA TYR A 53 -5.26 2.69 15.93
C TYR A 53 -6.37 2.55 14.90
N LYS A 54 -7.54 3.17 15.12
CA LYS A 54 -8.65 3.19 14.14
C LYS A 54 -8.20 3.75 12.79
N LEU A 55 -7.47 4.87 12.79
CA LEU A 55 -6.92 5.47 11.57
C LEU A 55 -5.98 4.50 10.85
N SER A 56 -5.14 3.76 11.59
CA SER A 56 -4.23 2.78 11.01
C SER A 56 -4.94 1.59 10.37
N VAL A 57 -6.08 1.17 10.91
CA VAL A 57 -6.90 0.09 10.35
C VAL A 57 -7.55 0.58 9.06
N ALA A 58 -8.20 1.75 9.09
CA ALA A 58 -8.81 2.36 7.92
C ALA A 58 -7.79 2.58 6.78
N TYR A 59 -6.57 3.00 7.11
CA TYR A 59 -5.50 3.15 6.13
C TYR A 59 -5.10 1.81 5.49
N LYS A 60 -4.97 0.73 6.28
CA LYS A 60 -4.65 -0.60 5.75
C LYS A 60 -5.76 -1.13 4.84
N GLU A 61 -7.01 -0.95 5.21
CA GLU A 61 -8.16 -1.35 4.39
C GLU A 61 -8.19 -0.58 3.07
N ALA A 62 -7.94 0.73 3.10
CA ALA A 62 -7.81 1.55 1.90
C ALA A 62 -6.62 1.09 1.03
N GLU A 63 -5.47 0.79 1.62
CA GLU A 63 -4.28 0.32 0.88
C GLU A 63 -4.52 -1.03 0.18
N VAL A 64 -5.19 -1.97 0.86
CA VAL A 64 -5.60 -3.26 0.28
C VAL A 64 -6.57 -3.05 -0.87
N SER A 65 -7.60 -2.21 -0.69
CA SER A 65 -8.55 -1.85 -1.75
C SER A 65 -7.86 -1.25 -2.98
N HIS A 66 -6.87 -0.38 -2.77
CA HIS A 66 -6.09 0.20 -3.87
C HIS A 66 -5.23 -0.84 -4.59
N LYS A 67 -4.65 -1.80 -3.86
CA LYS A 67 -3.86 -2.88 -4.46
C LYS A 67 -4.75 -3.83 -5.27
N ASP A 68 -5.89 -4.25 -4.73
CA ASP A 68 -6.83 -5.12 -5.42
C ASP A 68 -7.41 -4.44 -6.66
N TYR A 69 -7.73 -3.15 -6.58
CA TYR A 69 -8.17 -2.35 -7.72
C TYR A 69 -7.09 -2.28 -8.83
N LEU A 70 -5.83 -2.07 -8.43
CA LEU A 70 -4.70 -2.04 -9.35
C LEU A 70 -4.48 -3.40 -10.04
N GLU A 71 -4.46 -4.49 -9.27
CA GLU A 71 -4.29 -5.84 -9.80
C GLU A 71 -5.43 -6.23 -10.75
N ASN A 72 -6.68 -5.91 -10.39
CA ASN A 72 -7.84 -6.15 -11.25
C ASN A 72 -7.77 -5.37 -12.56
N ASN A 73 -7.31 -4.11 -12.53
CA ASN A 73 -7.17 -3.31 -13.74
C ASN A 73 -6.05 -3.83 -14.65
N VAL A 74 -4.89 -4.20 -14.10
CA VAL A 74 -3.80 -4.80 -14.89
C VAL A 74 -4.26 -6.11 -15.52
N LYS A 75 -4.97 -6.96 -14.76
CA LYS A 75 -5.54 -8.20 -15.27
C LYS A 75 -6.55 -7.95 -16.40
N TYR A 76 -7.47 -7.01 -16.22
CA TYR A 76 -8.45 -6.64 -17.24
C TYR A 76 -7.78 -6.18 -18.54
N VAL A 77 -6.73 -5.36 -18.45
CA VAL A 77 -5.96 -4.92 -19.62
C VAL A 77 -5.28 -6.10 -20.31
N LEU A 78 -4.65 -7.01 -19.55
CA LEU A 78 -4.02 -8.20 -20.11
C LEU A 78 -5.02 -9.12 -20.83
N GLU A 79 -6.19 -9.34 -20.25
CA GLU A 79 -7.27 -10.12 -20.87
C GLU A 79 -7.77 -9.48 -22.17
N ARG A 80 -7.89 -8.15 -22.20
CA ARG A 80 -8.26 -7.37 -23.40
C ARG A 80 -7.22 -7.49 -24.51
N VAL A 81 -5.92 -7.38 -24.16
CA VAL A 81 -4.81 -7.57 -25.11
C VAL A 81 -4.86 -8.99 -25.70
N ALA A 82 -5.00 -10.01 -24.86
CA ALA A 82 -5.06 -11.40 -25.31
C ALA A 82 -6.27 -11.67 -26.23
N ALA A 83 -7.45 -11.10 -25.92
CA ALA A 83 -8.63 -11.21 -26.76
C ALA A 83 -8.42 -10.56 -28.14
N GLN A 84 -7.79 -9.39 -28.17
CA GLN A 84 -7.50 -8.66 -29.40
C GLN A 84 -6.45 -9.39 -30.25
N ASP A 85 -5.41 -9.95 -29.62
CA ASP A 85 -4.41 -10.78 -30.31
C ASP A 85 -5.04 -12.04 -30.91
N ASN A 86 -5.96 -12.70 -30.20
CA ASN A 86 -6.70 -13.84 -30.75
C ASN A 86 -7.58 -13.44 -31.96
N MET A 87 -8.22 -12.27 -31.89
CA MET A 87 -9.03 -11.75 -32.99
C MET A 87 -8.17 -11.39 -34.21
N GLU A 88 -7.05 -10.69 -34.00
CA GLU A 88 -6.09 -10.37 -35.06
C GLU A 88 -5.45 -11.62 -35.66
N LYS A 89 -5.18 -12.64 -34.85
CA LYS A 89 -4.65 -13.93 -35.33
C LYS A 89 -5.63 -14.59 -36.31
N SER A 90 -6.92 -14.62 -35.98
CA SER A 90 -7.98 -15.13 -36.87
C SER A 90 -8.08 -14.33 -38.18
N ILE A 91 -8.00 -13.00 -38.11
CA ILE A 91 -8.08 -12.13 -39.30
C ILE A 91 -6.83 -12.26 -40.17
N ASN A 92 -5.64 -12.29 -39.55
CA ASN A 92 -4.37 -12.36 -40.26
C ASN A 92 -4.08 -13.76 -40.84
N GLU A 93 -4.61 -14.83 -40.25
CA GLU A 93 -4.61 -16.17 -40.89
C GLU A 93 -5.45 -16.17 -42.17
N THR A 94 -6.56 -15.45 -42.15
CA THR A 94 -7.42 -15.25 -43.33
C THR A 94 -6.71 -14.40 -44.40
N LEU A 95 -5.88 -13.42 -43.99
CA LEU A 95 -5.26 -12.42 -44.88
C LEU A 95 -3.76 -12.64 -45.22
N LYS A 96 -3.11 -13.67 -44.66
CA LYS A 96 -1.68 -14.03 -44.85
C LYS A 96 -0.68 -12.86 -44.71
N ARG A 97 -0.85 -12.00 -43.70
CA ARG A 97 0.07 -10.86 -43.43
C ARG A 97 1.13 -11.16 -42.37
N PRO A 98 2.32 -10.49 -42.41
CA PRO A 98 3.34 -10.62 -41.36
C PRO A 98 2.81 -10.09 -40.03
N ARG A 99 2.94 -10.88 -38.97
CA ARG A 99 2.41 -10.60 -37.62
C ARG A 99 3.39 -9.75 -36.80
N GLN A 100 2.86 -8.79 -36.06
CA GLN A 100 3.31 -8.53 -34.70
C GLN A 100 2.06 -8.46 -33.83
N THR A 101 1.95 -9.33 -32.84
CA THR A 101 0.85 -9.26 -31.87
C THR A 101 1.06 -8.06 -30.95
N LEU A 102 -0.03 -7.51 -30.38
CA LEU A 102 0.05 -6.44 -29.40
C LEU A 102 0.88 -6.90 -28.18
N PHE A 103 0.77 -8.17 -27.79
CA PHE A 103 1.63 -8.75 -26.76
C PHE A 103 3.11 -8.75 -27.15
N GLU A 104 3.47 -9.10 -28.40
CA GLU A 104 4.87 -9.05 -28.87
C GLU A 104 5.43 -7.62 -28.86
N LEU A 105 4.60 -6.63 -29.22
CA LEU A 105 4.96 -5.22 -29.14
C LEU A 105 5.18 -4.79 -27.69
N LEU A 106 4.25 -5.13 -26.80
CA LEU A 106 4.32 -4.83 -25.37
C LEU A 106 5.53 -5.50 -24.71
N ASN A 107 5.83 -6.75 -25.05
CA ASN A 107 7.00 -7.47 -24.55
C ASN A 107 8.31 -6.84 -25.06
N THR A 108 8.33 -6.40 -26.33
CA THR A 108 9.48 -5.68 -26.88
C THR A 108 9.73 -4.35 -26.16
N ILE A 109 8.66 -3.61 -25.86
CA ILE A 109 8.75 -2.33 -25.16
C ILE A 109 9.11 -2.54 -23.69
N SER A 110 8.48 -3.49 -23.00
CA SER A 110 8.74 -3.80 -21.59
C SER A 110 10.21 -4.19 -21.36
N ARG A 111 10.77 -5.05 -22.22
CA ARG A 111 12.20 -5.44 -22.16
C ARG A 111 13.17 -4.27 -22.40
N LYS A 112 12.74 -3.21 -23.09
CA LYS A 112 13.56 -1.99 -23.32
C LYS A 112 13.44 -0.96 -22.21
N THR A 113 12.36 -1.01 -21.43
CA THR A 113 12.02 0.05 -20.45
C THR A 113 12.21 -0.40 -19.01
N VAL A 114 12.01 -1.69 -18.70
CA VAL A 114 12.19 -2.21 -17.34
C VAL A 114 13.55 -2.89 -17.23
N ASN A 115 14.48 -2.25 -16.51
CA ASN A 115 15.84 -2.77 -16.28
C ASN A 115 15.82 -3.80 -15.13
N ILE A 116 15.19 -4.95 -15.35
CA ILE A 116 15.12 -6.03 -14.36
C ILE A 116 16.27 -7.01 -14.63
N ASN A 117 17.24 -7.06 -13.72
CA ASN A 117 18.40 -7.96 -13.78
C ASN A 117 18.06 -9.44 -13.44
N GLN A 118 16.91 -9.96 -13.87
CA GLN A 118 16.48 -11.32 -13.53
C GLN A 118 15.86 -12.04 -14.74
N GLU A 119 16.10 -13.35 -14.80
CA GLU A 119 15.36 -14.26 -15.69
C GLU A 119 13.88 -14.25 -15.28
N ALA A 120 13.07 -13.52 -16.06
CA ALA A 120 11.62 -13.45 -15.89
C ALA A 120 10.92 -13.86 -17.19
N SER A 121 9.72 -14.44 -17.09
CA SER A 121 8.92 -14.78 -18.28
C SER A 121 8.45 -13.52 -19.02
N ASP A 122 8.11 -13.67 -20.31
CA ASP A 122 7.56 -12.57 -21.13
C ASP A 122 6.31 -11.94 -20.50
N GLU A 123 5.45 -12.77 -19.92
CA GLU A 123 4.24 -12.33 -19.19
C GLU A 123 4.60 -11.48 -17.97
N GLN A 124 5.64 -11.87 -17.23
CA GLN A 124 6.11 -11.12 -16.07
C GLN A 124 6.70 -9.76 -16.47
N PHE A 125 7.42 -9.69 -17.60
CA PHE A 125 7.94 -8.42 -18.13
C PHE A 125 6.82 -7.47 -18.53
N VAL A 126 5.83 -7.96 -19.30
CA VAL A 126 4.67 -7.16 -19.71
C VAL A 126 3.85 -6.72 -18.50
N TYR A 127 3.60 -7.62 -17.53
CA TYR A 127 2.91 -7.30 -16.29
C TYR A 127 3.62 -6.18 -15.50
N ASN A 128 4.93 -6.33 -15.26
CA ASN A 128 5.71 -5.35 -14.52
C ASN A 128 5.72 -3.99 -15.24
N TYR A 129 5.83 -3.98 -16.57
CA TYR A 129 5.77 -2.75 -17.36
C TYR A 129 4.42 -2.04 -17.24
N LEU A 130 3.31 -2.78 -17.37
CA LEU A 130 1.97 -2.21 -17.21
C LEU A 130 1.75 -1.71 -15.78
N LEU A 131 2.22 -2.44 -14.77
CA LEU A 131 2.13 -2.04 -13.37
C LEU A 131 2.87 -0.71 -13.12
N GLU A 132 4.08 -0.55 -13.67
CA GLU A 132 4.86 0.68 -13.55
C GLU A 132 4.19 1.87 -14.26
N LEU A 133 3.56 1.65 -15.42
CA LEU A 133 2.79 2.70 -16.10
C LEU A 133 1.60 3.17 -15.24
N VAL A 134 0.85 2.24 -14.65
CA VAL A 134 -0.30 2.61 -13.80
C VAL A 134 0.15 3.31 -12.51
N LYS A 135 1.28 2.91 -11.92
CA LYS A 135 1.87 3.64 -10.78
C LYS A 135 2.24 5.07 -11.15
N LYS A 136 2.95 5.27 -12.28
CA LYS A 136 3.34 6.60 -12.76
C LYS A 136 2.14 7.49 -13.05
N ASP A 137 1.10 6.95 -13.67
CA ASP A 137 -0.14 7.68 -13.93
C ASP A 137 -0.80 8.13 -12.62
N ARG A 138 -0.78 7.27 -11.59
CA ARG A 138 -1.28 7.62 -10.24
C ARG A 138 -0.47 8.74 -9.59
N GLU A 139 0.84 8.76 -9.75
CA GLU A 139 1.72 9.79 -9.17
C GLU A 139 1.53 11.14 -9.85
N ALA A 140 1.33 11.16 -11.18
CA ALA A 140 1.11 12.38 -11.96
C ALA A 140 -0.21 13.12 -11.66
N VAL A 141 -1.17 12.49 -10.97
CA VAL A 141 -2.46 13.09 -10.58
C VAL A 141 -2.37 13.87 -9.25
N TYR A 142 -1.26 13.74 -8.51
CA TYR A 142 -1.06 14.41 -7.21
C TYR A 142 0.00 15.53 -7.22
N ASP A 143 0.52 15.90 -8.40
CA ASP A 143 1.33 17.11 -8.64
C ASP A 143 0.50 18.22 -9.31
#